data_AF-A0A504Y9C5-F1
#
_entry.id   AF-A0A504Y9C5-F1
#
_cell.length_a   1.000
_cell.length_b   1.000
_cell.length_c   1.000
_cell.angle_alpha   90.00
_cell.angle_beta   90.00
_cell.angle_gamma   90.00
#
_symmetry.space_group_name_H-M   'P 1'
#
loop_
_entity.id
_entity.type
_entity.pdbx_description
1 polymer ?
#
loop_
_entity_poly.entity_id
_entity_poly.type
_entity_poly.pdbx_seq_one_letter_code
_entity_poly.pdbx_strand_id
1 'polypeptide(L)'
;MREAEAVRYDRQIRLWGKSTQQQLMHTSVALHGVAGAAAEAAKNLVLAGVRAVAVADEGLVTDADDAVPHVQAALPCADIVALHATCGPTVLALFLYRRLPAHSLAEQWRCLVAEPSLLAEKPRGYQRAVLALHVRTEAVSLGFAAAAGKAYEVVSRLQLQQLTAADVQEVLQTCAHGAGSADCVSDTIAGACIAQHLIRQIGALNQPPDAQSYHWMLCECGAEVECLVGL
;
A
#
# COMPACT_ATOMS: atom_id res chain seq x y z
N MET A 1 -4.80 29.73 -0.97
CA MET A 1 -4.40 29.58 0.44
C MET A 1 -4.73 30.88 1.16
N ARG A 2 -5.62 30.81 2.15
CA ARG A 2 -6.01 31.91 3.03
C ARG A 2 -4.92 32.16 4.08
N GLU A 3 -4.95 33.34 4.71
CA GLU A 3 -3.97 33.72 5.74
C GLU A 3 -3.95 32.74 6.93
N ALA A 4 -5.12 32.34 7.42
CA ALA A 4 -5.23 31.33 8.48
C ALA A 4 -4.61 29.97 8.08
N GLU A 5 -4.69 29.58 6.80
CA GLU A 5 -4.07 28.35 6.29
C GLU A 5 -2.56 28.49 6.19
N ALA A 6 -2.06 29.67 5.79
CA ALA A 6 -0.63 29.97 5.76
C ALA A 6 -0.01 29.93 7.17
N VAL A 7 -0.72 30.46 8.18
CA VAL A 7 -0.29 30.39 9.59
C VAL A 7 -0.33 28.95 10.10
N ARG A 8 -1.43 28.22 9.86
CA ARG A 8 -1.59 26.82 10.29
C ARG A 8 -0.49 25.91 9.75
N TYR A 9 -0.10 26.11 8.49
CA TYR A 9 0.87 25.28 7.80
C TYR A 9 2.28 25.88 7.73
N ASP A 10 2.60 26.97 8.44
CA ASP A 10 3.89 27.68 8.32
C ASP A 10 5.10 26.74 8.45
N ARG A 11 5.11 25.89 9.49
CA ARG A 11 6.20 24.93 9.72
C ARG A 11 6.32 23.88 8.61
N GLN A 12 5.19 23.42 8.09
CA GLN A 12 5.13 22.43 7.00
C GLN A 12 5.59 23.05 5.66
N ILE A 13 5.15 24.28 5.38
CA ILE A 13 5.55 25.06 4.20
C ILE A 13 7.07 25.32 4.19
N ARG A 14 7.71 25.53 5.35
CA ARG A 14 9.17 25.64 5.43
C ARG A 14 9.90 24.35 5.07
N LEU A 15 9.26 23.19 5.27
CA LEU A 15 9.85 21.88 4.99
C LEU A 15 9.77 21.51 3.51
N TRP A 16 8.57 21.61 2.90
CA TRP A 16 8.34 21.13 1.52
C TRP A 16 7.91 22.22 0.53
N GLY A 17 7.84 23.47 0.95
CA GLY A 17 7.54 24.61 0.10
C GLY A 17 6.04 24.85 -0.12
N LYS A 18 5.71 26.09 -0.52
CA LYS A 18 4.34 26.55 -0.73
C LYS A 18 3.64 25.81 -1.88
N SER A 19 4.37 25.47 -2.94
CA SER A 19 3.83 24.72 -4.09
C SER A 19 3.30 23.35 -3.67
N THR A 20 4.12 22.58 -2.96
CA THR A 20 3.72 21.27 -2.41
C THR A 20 2.51 21.40 -1.50
N GLN A 21 2.49 22.40 -0.61
CA GLN A 21 1.33 22.63 0.26
C GLN A 21 0.05 22.92 -0.53
N GLN A 22 0.14 23.69 -1.61
CA GLN A 22 -1.00 23.94 -2.49
C GLN A 22 -1.47 22.67 -3.19
N GLN A 23 -0.56 21.83 -3.69
CA GLN A 23 -0.90 20.55 -4.31
C GLN A 23 -1.60 19.62 -3.32
N LEU A 24 -1.08 19.48 -2.10
CA LEU A 24 -1.72 18.72 -1.02
C LEU A 24 -3.19 19.15 -0.86
N MET A 25 -3.44 20.45 -0.72
CA MET A 25 -4.79 21.01 -0.56
C MET A 25 -5.73 20.79 -1.76
N HIS A 26 -5.22 20.34 -2.90
CA HIS A 26 -6.00 19.98 -4.09
C HIS A 26 -6.07 18.48 -4.38
N THR A 27 -5.30 17.64 -3.67
CA THR A 27 -5.25 16.20 -3.87
C THR A 27 -6.15 15.46 -2.89
N SER A 28 -6.90 14.49 -3.40
CA SER A 28 -7.65 13.52 -2.59
C SER A 28 -7.02 12.12 -2.61
N VAL A 29 -7.02 11.46 -1.46
CA VAL A 29 -6.40 10.14 -1.26
C VAL A 29 -7.42 9.16 -0.69
N ALA A 30 -7.52 7.97 -1.29
CA ALA A 30 -8.23 6.84 -0.72
C ALA A 30 -7.22 5.84 -0.15
N LEU A 31 -7.43 5.43 1.10
CA LEU A 31 -6.63 4.41 1.78
C LEU A 31 -7.48 3.17 1.97
N HIS A 32 -6.92 2.00 1.66
CA HIS A 32 -7.58 0.71 1.86
C HIS A 32 -6.64 -0.31 2.50
N GLY A 33 -7.17 -1.20 3.33
CA GLY A 33 -6.40 -2.22 4.05
C GLY A 33 -6.21 -1.93 5.54
N VAL A 34 -5.29 -2.70 6.16
CA VAL A 34 -5.11 -2.87 7.61
C VAL A 34 -5.26 -1.58 8.42
N ALA A 35 -6.21 -1.61 9.36
CA ALA A 35 -6.67 -0.47 10.13
C ALA A 35 -5.56 0.36 10.80
N GLY A 36 -4.50 -0.25 11.33
CA GLY A 36 -3.43 0.46 12.05
C GLY A 36 -2.60 1.39 11.16
N ALA A 37 -1.78 0.81 10.27
CA ALA A 37 -0.94 1.61 9.36
C ALA A 37 -1.75 2.55 8.45
N ALA A 38 -2.93 2.12 7.97
CA ALA A 38 -3.81 2.96 7.16
C ALA A 38 -4.38 4.14 7.96
N ALA A 39 -4.80 3.94 9.22
CA ALA A 39 -5.26 5.03 10.07
C ALA A 39 -4.14 6.01 10.42
N GLU A 40 -2.94 5.52 10.69
CA GLU A 40 -1.77 6.36 10.97
C GLU A 40 -1.35 7.19 9.74
N ALA A 41 -1.36 6.58 8.55
CA ALA A 41 -1.19 7.31 7.31
C ALA A 41 -2.30 8.36 7.10
N ALA A 42 -3.56 8.00 7.34
CA ALA A 42 -4.70 8.91 7.23
C ALA A 42 -4.54 10.15 8.13
N LYS A 43 -4.23 9.92 9.42
CA LYS A 43 -3.98 10.97 10.41
C LYS A 43 -2.91 11.94 9.91
N ASN A 44 -1.76 11.41 9.46
CA ASN A 44 -0.65 12.22 9.01
C ASN A 44 -0.98 13.03 7.74
N LEU A 45 -1.71 12.45 6.79
CA LEU A 45 -2.18 13.15 5.60
C LEU A 45 -3.17 14.27 5.95
N VAL A 46 -4.14 14.00 6.82
CA VAL A 46 -5.10 15.01 7.30
C VAL A 46 -4.37 16.18 7.98
N LEU A 47 -3.37 15.88 8.83
CA LEU A 47 -2.53 16.90 9.47
C LEU A 47 -1.66 17.69 8.47
N ALA A 48 -1.23 17.06 7.38
CA ALA A 48 -0.51 17.71 6.28
C ALA A 48 -1.43 18.58 5.39
N GLY A 49 -2.75 18.44 5.52
CA GLY A 49 -3.72 19.29 4.83
C GLY A 49 -4.05 18.84 3.40
N VAL A 50 -4.13 17.53 3.14
CA VAL A 50 -4.72 17.06 1.88
C VAL A 50 -6.21 17.42 1.77
N ARG A 51 -6.73 17.58 0.55
CA ARG A 51 -8.11 18.00 0.28
C ARG A 51 -9.13 17.08 0.96
N ALA A 52 -8.93 15.78 0.81
CA ALA A 52 -9.79 14.75 1.36
C ALA A 52 -8.99 13.46 1.55
N VAL A 53 -9.24 12.79 2.67
CA VAL A 53 -8.83 11.41 2.91
C VAL A 53 -10.09 10.61 3.15
N ALA A 54 -10.15 9.41 2.61
CA ALA A 54 -11.11 8.46 3.05
C ALA A 54 -10.50 7.07 3.17
N VAL A 55 -10.98 6.37 4.18
CA VAL A 55 -10.46 5.08 4.60
C VAL A 55 -11.56 4.07 4.38
N ALA A 56 -11.30 3.11 3.51
CA ALA A 56 -12.19 1.99 3.28
C ALA A 56 -11.64 0.77 4.03
N ASP A 57 -12.40 0.28 4.99
CA ASP A 57 -12.12 -0.94 5.75
C ASP A 57 -13.30 -1.91 5.62
N GLU A 58 -13.71 -2.16 4.38
CA GLU A 58 -14.48 -3.37 4.10
C GLU A 58 -13.47 -4.51 4.14
N GLY A 59 -13.60 -5.38 5.15
CA GLY A 59 -12.62 -6.37 5.59
C GLY A 59 -11.55 -6.77 4.56
N LEU A 60 -10.28 -6.59 4.97
CA LEU A 60 -9.03 -7.11 4.37
C LEU A 60 -9.18 -7.57 2.92
N VAL A 61 -8.66 -6.83 1.93
CA VAL A 61 -8.50 -7.27 0.52
C VAL A 61 -8.40 -8.80 0.44
N THR A 62 -9.54 -9.45 0.20
CA THR A 62 -9.69 -10.90 0.37
C THR A 62 -9.23 -11.64 -0.87
N ASP A 63 -9.22 -10.93 -2.00
CA ASP A 63 -8.75 -11.43 -3.26
C ASP A 63 -8.00 -10.32 -3.99
N ALA A 64 -6.87 -10.69 -4.60
CA ALA A 64 -6.14 -9.80 -5.48
C ALA A 64 -7.03 -9.32 -6.64
N ASP A 65 -8.01 -10.11 -7.08
CA ASP A 65 -8.85 -9.74 -8.21
C ASP A 65 -9.94 -8.70 -7.86
N ASP A 66 -10.36 -8.60 -6.59
CA ASP A 66 -11.48 -7.74 -6.15
C ASP A 66 -11.04 -6.39 -5.53
N ALA A 67 -9.76 -6.23 -5.21
CA ALA A 67 -9.24 -5.06 -4.48
C ALA A 67 -9.57 -3.70 -5.14
N VAL A 68 -9.40 -3.60 -6.46
CA VAL A 68 -9.57 -2.34 -7.19
C VAL A 68 -11.05 -1.94 -7.34
N PRO A 69 -11.97 -2.84 -7.77
CA PRO A 69 -13.41 -2.54 -7.79
C PRO A 69 -13.97 -2.03 -6.46
N HIS A 70 -13.60 -2.66 -5.33
CA HIS A 70 -14.05 -2.22 -4.00
C HIS A 70 -13.60 -0.80 -3.67
N VAL A 71 -12.34 -0.48 -3.93
CA VAL A 71 -11.81 0.87 -3.66
C VAL A 71 -12.43 1.92 -4.59
N GLN A 72 -12.68 1.57 -5.84
CA GLN A 72 -13.37 2.47 -6.78
C GLN A 72 -14.82 2.74 -6.38
N ALA A 73 -15.52 1.75 -5.81
CA ALA A 73 -16.87 1.92 -5.29
C ALA A 73 -16.90 2.82 -4.05
N ALA A 74 -15.93 2.67 -3.14
CA ALA A 74 -15.85 3.46 -1.91
C ALA A 74 -15.47 4.93 -2.16
N LEU A 75 -14.50 5.20 -3.05
CA LEU A 75 -14.17 6.56 -3.50
C LEU A 75 -13.95 6.66 -5.01
N PRO A 76 -15.03 6.90 -5.77
CA PRO A 76 -14.97 6.99 -7.21
C PRO A 76 -14.26 8.25 -7.71
N CYS A 77 -13.77 9.15 -6.86
CA CYS A 77 -13.11 10.39 -7.27
C CYS A 77 -11.72 10.63 -6.64
N ALA A 78 -11.15 9.67 -5.90
CA ALA A 78 -9.82 9.86 -5.31
C ALA A 78 -8.73 9.99 -6.38
N ASP A 79 -7.85 11.00 -6.26
CA ASP A 79 -6.75 11.22 -7.21
C ASP A 79 -5.67 10.15 -7.07
N ILE A 80 -5.43 9.69 -5.83
CA ILE A 80 -4.48 8.63 -5.46
C ILE A 80 -5.23 7.56 -4.66
N VAL A 81 -4.92 6.30 -4.94
CA VAL A 81 -5.37 5.14 -4.17
C VAL A 81 -4.15 4.46 -3.56
N ALA A 82 -4.11 4.30 -2.24
CA ALA A 82 -3.09 3.53 -1.55
C ALA A 82 -3.71 2.29 -0.90
N LEU A 83 -3.28 1.11 -1.34
CA LEU A 83 -3.70 -0.18 -0.79
C LEU A 83 -2.60 -0.76 0.08
N HIS A 84 -2.95 -1.36 1.21
CA HIS A 84 -2.00 -1.93 2.16
C HIS A 84 -2.21 -3.42 2.36
N ALA A 85 -1.11 -4.17 2.37
CA ALA A 85 -1.08 -5.60 2.68
C ALA A 85 -0.05 -5.85 3.78
N THR A 86 -0.46 -6.48 4.88
CA THR A 86 0.44 -6.87 5.97
C THR A 86 0.63 -8.38 5.99
N CYS A 87 1.88 -8.79 6.14
CA CYS A 87 2.30 -10.17 6.34
C CYS A 87 3.44 -10.23 7.37
N GLY A 88 3.12 -10.67 8.59
CA GLY A 88 4.07 -10.69 9.71
C GLY A 88 4.61 -9.27 9.98
N PRO A 89 5.94 -9.06 10.02
CA PRO A 89 6.54 -7.74 10.25
C PRO A 89 6.52 -6.82 9.02
N THR A 90 6.04 -7.30 7.87
CA THR A 90 6.11 -6.59 6.60
C THR A 90 4.80 -5.90 6.28
N VAL A 91 4.87 -4.59 6.02
CA VAL A 91 3.77 -3.78 5.48
C VAL A 91 4.12 -3.38 4.05
N LEU A 92 3.34 -3.84 3.09
CA LEU A 92 3.43 -3.45 1.68
C LEU A 92 2.35 -2.41 1.39
N ALA A 93 2.75 -1.22 0.94
CA ALA A 93 1.87 -0.18 0.41
C ALA A 93 1.99 -0.11 -1.11
N LEU A 94 0.85 -0.07 -1.80
CA LEU A 94 0.73 -0.06 -3.25
C LEU A 94 -0.01 1.22 -3.67
N PHE A 95 0.62 2.03 -4.51
CA PHE A 95 0.14 3.35 -4.87
C PHE A 95 -0.29 3.40 -6.32
N LEU A 96 -1.58 3.67 -6.53
CA LEU A 96 -2.19 3.80 -7.85
C LEU A 96 -2.65 5.23 -8.07
N TYR A 97 -2.55 5.70 -9.30
CA TYR A 97 -2.81 7.08 -9.68
C TYR A 97 -3.90 7.15 -10.73
N ARG A 98 -4.97 7.88 -10.45
CA ARG A 98 -6.13 7.96 -11.34
C ARG A 98 -5.81 8.63 -12.68
N ARG A 99 -4.93 9.64 -12.66
CA ARG A 99 -4.65 10.48 -13.83
C ARG A 99 -3.40 10.02 -14.59
N LEU A 100 -3.15 8.72 -14.65
CA LEU A 100 -2.09 8.15 -15.48
C LEU A 100 -2.62 7.87 -16.89
N PRO A 101 -2.10 8.52 -17.94
CA PRO A 101 -2.63 8.36 -19.31
C PRO A 101 -2.46 6.94 -19.88
N ALA A 102 -1.39 6.23 -19.46
CA ALA A 102 -0.99 4.97 -20.06
C ALA A 102 -1.62 3.72 -19.39
N HIS A 103 -2.12 3.84 -18.16
CA HIS A 103 -2.59 2.70 -17.38
C HIS A 103 -3.82 3.05 -16.54
N SER A 104 -4.89 2.29 -16.71
CA SER A 104 -6.03 2.27 -15.79
C SER A 104 -5.62 1.77 -14.41
N LEU A 105 -6.40 2.11 -13.37
CA LEU A 105 -6.13 1.64 -12.00
C LEU A 105 -6.05 0.10 -11.91
N ALA A 106 -6.87 -0.61 -12.69
CA ALA A 106 -6.86 -2.07 -12.76
C ALA A 106 -5.56 -2.61 -13.38
N GLU A 107 -5.06 -1.98 -14.45
CA GLU A 107 -3.78 -2.37 -15.05
C GLU A 107 -2.60 -2.10 -14.12
N GLN A 108 -2.60 -0.93 -13.46
CA GLN A 108 -1.56 -0.58 -12.46
C GLN A 108 -1.51 -1.63 -11.34
N TRP A 109 -2.68 -2.00 -10.80
CA TRP A 109 -2.79 -3.03 -9.78
C TRP A 109 -2.30 -4.38 -10.27
N ARG A 110 -2.73 -4.81 -11.46
CA ARG A 110 -2.32 -6.09 -12.07
C ARG A 110 -0.79 -6.16 -12.23
N CYS A 111 -0.16 -5.07 -12.67
CA CYS A 111 1.31 -4.99 -12.77
C CYS A 111 1.99 -5.14 -11.41
N LEU A 112 1.40 -4.59 -10.34
CA LEU A 112 1.95 -4.67 -9.00
C LEU A 112 1.78 -6.05 -8.35
N VAL A 113 0.64 -6.73 -8.54
CA VAL A 113 0.34 -7.94 -7.74
C VAL A 113 0.13 -9.23 -8.53
N ALA A 114 0.08 -9.17 -9.87
CA ALA A 114 -0.32 -10.31 -10.69
C ALA A 114 0.51 -10.55 -11.96
N GLU A 115 1.45 -9.67 -12.34
CA GLU A 115 2.30 -9.84 -13.52
C GLU A 115 3.60 -10.59 -13.18
N PRO A 116 3.76 -11.88 -13.58
CA PRO A 116 4.86 -12.72 -13.08
C PRO A 116 6.26 -12.18 -13.39
N SER A 117 6.43 -11.61 -14.58
CA SER A 117 7.71 -11.04 -15.02
C SER A 117 8.16 -9.86 -14.16
N LEU A 118 7.21 -9.05 -13.68
CA LEU A 118 7.49 -7.91 -12.80
C LEU A 118 7.67 -8.34 -11.34
N LEU A 119 7.03 -9.43 -10.93
CA LEU A 119 7.08 -9.96 -9.57
C LEU A 119 8.37 -10.73 -9.27
N ALA A 120 8.92 -11.45 -10.26
CA ALA A 120 10.10 -12.29 -10.09
C ALA A 120 11.33 -11.51 -9.56
N GLU A 121 11.47 -10.24 -9.95
CA GLU A 121 12.57 -9.35 -9.55
C GLU A 121 12.33 -8.65 -8.19
N LYS A 122 11.13 -8.72 -7.62
CA LYS A 122 10.79 -8.03 -6.36
C LYS A 122 11.46 -8.70 -5.16
N PRO A 123 11.78 -7.93 -4.10
CA PRO A 123 12.39 -8.49 -2.90
C PRO A 123 11.48 -9.50 -2.20
N ARG A 124 12.09 -10.37 -1.38
CA ARG A 124 11.39 -11.43 -0.64
C ARG A 124 10.17 -10.92 0.14
N GLY A 125 10.30 -9.84 0.91
CA GLY A 125 9.17 -9.28 1.67
C GLY A 125 8.00 -8.83 0.80
N TYR A 126 8.26 -8.28 -0.38
CA TYR A 126 7.22 -7.93 -1.36
C TYR A 126 6.48 -9.19 -1.84
N GLN A 127 7.23 -10.21 -2.28
CA GLN A 127 6.65 -11.46 -2.77
C GLN A 127 5.83 -12.18 -1.68
N ARG A 128 6.25 -12.11 -0.41
CA ARG A 128 5.48 -12.63 0.73
C ARG A 128 4.13 -11.92 0.90
N ALA A 129 4.14 -10.58 0.86
CA ALA A 129 2.91 -9.79 0.98
C ALA A 129 1.97 -10.02 -0.21
N VAL A 130 2.50 -10.15 -1.44
CA VAL A 130 1.72 -10.54 -2.62
C VAL A 130 1.14 -11.94 -2.45
N LEU A 131 1.92 -12.94 -2.04
CA LEU A 131 1.40 -14.28 -1.78
C LEU A 131 0.25 -14.24 -0.78
N ALA A 132 0.40 -13.48 0.31
CA ALA A 132 -0.64 -13.30 1.32
C ALA A 132 -1.94 -12.74 0.72
N LEU A 133 -1.87 -11.76 -0.20
CA LEU A 133 -3.05 -11.23 -0.89
C LEU A 133 -3.80 -12.31 -1.71
N HIS A 134 -3.08 -13.24 -2.33
CA HIS A 134 -3.66 -14.26 -3.21
C HIS A 134 -4.17 -15.52 -2.48
N VAL A 135 -3.76 -15.75 -1.22
CA VAL A 135 -4.08 -17.00 -0.50
C VAL A 135 -4.80 -16.78 0.82
N ARG A 136 -5.10 -15.53 1.18
CA ARG A 136 -5.67 -15.21 2.50
C ARG A 136 -7.03 -15.87 2.69
N THR A 137 -7.91 -15.81 1.70
CA THR A 137 -9.24 -16.43 1.78
C THR A 137 -9.15 -17.94 1.97
N GLU A 138 -8.29 -18.60 1.21
CA GLU A 138 -8.01 -20.03 1.31
C GLU A 138 -7.35 -20.40 2.64
N ALA A 139 -6.41 -19.60 3.12
CA ALA A 139 -5.72 -19.85 4.38
C ALA A 139 -6.66 -19.76 5.60
N VAL A 140 -7.70 -18.93 5.51
CA VAL A 140 -8.73 -18.81 6.55
C VAL A 140 -9.80 -19.90 6.43
N SER A 141 -10.19 -20.26 5.20
CA SER A 141 -11.32 -21.17 4.94
C SER A 141 -10.94 -22.65 4.84
N LEU A 142 -9.68 -22.97 4.50
CA LEU A 142 -9.20 -24.33 4.29
C LEU A 142 -8.26 -24.79 5.42
N GLY A 143 -8.09 -26.11 5.55
CA GLY A 143 -7.04 -26.67 6.39
C GLY A 143 -5.64 -26.42 5.81
N PHE A 144 -4.61 -26.38 6.68
CA PHE A 144 -3.23 -26.02 6.32
C PHE A 144 -2.71 -26.74 5.05
N ALA A 145 -2.94 -28.05 4.92
CA ALA A 145 -2.45 -28.81 3.76
C ALA A 145 -3.07 -28.35 2.43
N ALA A 146 -4.36 -28.04 2.41
CA ALA A 146 -5.05 -27.57 1.21
C ALA A 146 -4.65 -26.12 0.87
N ALA A 147 -4.54 -25.26 1.90
CA ALA A 147 -4.04 -23.90 1.74
C ALA A 147 -2.58 -23.87 1.25
N ALA A 148 -1.73 -24.80 1.72
CA ALA A 148 -0.37 -24.95 1.24
C ALA A 148 -0.30 -25.36 -0.23
N GLY A 149 -1.14 -26.31 -0.67
CA GLY A 149 -1.27 -26.66 -2.08
C GLY A 149 -1.59 -25.44 -2.95
N LYS A 150 -2.57 -24.64 -2.53
CA LYS A 150 -2.95 -23.39 -3.20
C LYS A 150 -1.83 -22.36 -3.22
N ALA A 151 -1.12 -22.20 -2.11
CA ALA A 151 0.00 -21.27 -2.04
C ALA A 151 1.13 -21.65 -3.00
N TYR A 152 1.48 -22.94 -3.12
CA TYR A 152 2.49 -23.37 -4.09
C TYR A 152 2.03 -23.23 -5.55
N GLU A 153 0.74 -23.41 -5.85
CA GLU A 153 0.17 -23.09 -7.16
C GLU A 153 0.37 -21.59 -7.49
N VAL A 154 0.09 -20.69 -6.54
CA VAL A 154 0.29 -19.24 -6.70
C VAL A 154 1.77 -18.89 -6.87
N VAL A 155 2.66 -19.45 -6.04
CA VAL A 155 4.12 -19.24 -6.13
C VAL A 155 4.63 -19.61 -7.51
N SER A 156 4.20 -20.76 -8.04
CA SER A 156 4.59 -21.21 -9.38
C SER A 156 4.01 -20.31 -10.47
N ARG A 157 2.73 -19.95 -10.38
CA ARG A 157 2.03 -19.12 -11.38
C ARG A 157 2.61 -17.71 -11.47
N LEU A 158 2.90 -17.09 -10.33
CA LEU A 158 3.40 -15.72 -10.23
C LEU A 158 4.93 -15.62 -10.22
N GLN A 159 5.64 -16.74 -10.35
CA GLN A 159 7.11 -16.80 -10.35
C GLN A 159 7.73 -16.12 -9.13
N LEU A 160 7.21 -16.41 -7.93
CA LEU A 160 7.70 -15.84 -6.66
C LEU A 160 9.01 -16.54 -6.21
N GLN A 161 10.07 -16.35 -6.99
CA GLN A 161 11.33 -17.10 -6.90
C GLN A 161 12.17 -16.78 -5.66
N GLN A 162 11.88 -15.68 -4.95
CA GLN A 162 12.58 -15.31 -3.72
C GLN A 162 12.03 -16.02 -2.48
N LEU A 163 10.93 -16.79 -2.63
CA LEU A 163 10.26 -17.45 -1.51
C LEU A 163 10.79 -18.85 -1.25
N THR A 164 11.04 -19.14 0.02
CA THR A 164 11.36 -20.47 0.53
C THR A 164 10.11 -21.18 1.04
N ALA A 165 10.21 -22.49 1.33
CA ALA A 165 9.13 -23.22 1.98
C ALA A 165 8.75 -22.64 3.36
N ALA A 166 9.74 -22.12 4.10
CA ALA A 166 9.51 -21.46 5.39
C ALA A 166 8.68 -20.18 5.21
N ASP A 167 8.91 -19.41 4.14
CA ASP A 167 8.12 -18.21 3.83
C ASP A 167 6.65 -18.54 3.57
N VAL A 168 6.40 -19.57 2.75
CA VAL A 168 5.04 -20.01 2.43
C VAL A 168 4.31 -20.44 3.70
N GLN A 169 4.98 -21.20 4.57
CA GLN A 169 4.42 -21.60 5.85
C GLN A 169 4.08 -20.39 6.74
N GLU A 170 4.98 -19.41 6.85
CA GLU A 170 4.77 -18.20 7.67
C GLU A 170 3.62 -17.34 7.13
N VAL A 171 3.51 -17.18 5.80
CA VAL A 171 2.39 -16.48 5.16
C VAL A 171 1.06 -17.15 5.51
N LEU A 172 0.96 -18.47 5.36
CA LEU A 172 -0.26 -19.21 5.66
C LEU A 172 -0.64 -19.13 7.13
N GLN A 173 0.34 -19.25 8.03
CA GLN A 173 0.12 -19.08 9.47
C GLN A 173 -0.39 -17.67 9.79
N THR A 174 0.22 -16.64 9.19
CA THR A 174 -0.19 -15.24 9.38
C THR A 174 -1.61 -15.00 8.87
N CYS A 175 -1.98 -15.55 7.72
CA CYS A 175 -3.34 -15.41 7.21
C CYS A 175 -4.38 -16.15 8.07
N ALA A 176 -4.04 -17.36 8.56
CA ALA A 176 -4.96 -18.19 9.33
C ALA A 176 -5.26 -17.65 10.74
N HIS A 177 -4.28 -17.04 11.41
CA HIS A 177 -4.47 -16.49 12.77
C HIS A 177 -5.11 -15.08 12.78
N GLY A 178 -5.54 -14.59 11.61
CA GLY A 178 -5.81 -13.17 11.37
C GLY A 178 -4.51 -12.38 11.35
N ALA A 179 -4.53 -11.15 10.84
CA ALA A 179 -3.42 -10.22 11.02
C ALA A 179 -3.24 -10.01 12.53
N GLY A 180 -2.47 -10.89 13.18
CA GLY A 180 -2.07 -10.74 14.56
C GLY A 180 -1.50 -9.34 14.65
N SER A 181 -2.15 -8.51 15.48
CA SER A 181 -1.86 -7.09 15.68
C SER A 181 -0.42 -6.82 15.30
N ALA A 182 -0.20 -6.19 14.14
CA ALA A 182 1.08 -5.53 13.95
C ALA A 182 1.29 -4.69 15.21
N ASP A 183 2.50 -4.71 15.76
CA ASP A 183 2.79 -3.90 16.94
C ASP A 183 2.34 -2.47 16.59
N CYS A 184 1.56 -1.84 17.48
CA CYS A 184 1.09 -0.47 17.29
C CYS A 184 2.24 0.49 16.94
N VAL A 185 3.45 0.16 17.38
CA VAL A 185 4.71 0.83 17.00
C VAL A 185 4.99 0.65 15.50
N SER A 186 4.99 -0.58 14.99
CA SER A 186 5.19 -0.88 13.56
C SER A 186 4.15 -0.20 12.68
N ASP A 187 2.88 -0.23 13.08
CA ASP A 187 1.80 0.47 12.35
C ASP A 187 2.01 1.98 12.31
N THR A 188 2.44 2.57 13.43
CA THR A 188 2.76 4.00 13.51
C THR A 188 3.91 4.37 12.59
N ILE A 189 4.97 3.57 12.58
CA ILE A 189 6.15 3.83 11.75
C ILE A 189 5.80 3.65 10.27
N ALA A 190 5.18 2.53 9.91
CA ALA A 190 4.76 2.28 8.53
C ALA A 190 3.81 3.37 8.02
N GLY A 191 2.78 3.72 8.81
CA GLY A 191 1.84 4.78 8.47
C GLY A 191 2.51 6.16 8.30
N ALA A 192 3.52 6.48 9.12
CA ALA A 192 4.31 7.70 8.96
C ALA A 192 5.14 7.68 7.67
N CYS A 193 5.82 6.57 7.35
CA CYS A 193 6.57 6.39 6.12
C CYS A 193 5.66 6.52 4.88
N ILE A 194 4.48 5.89 4.91
CA ILE A 194 3.49 5.95 3.83
C ILE A 194 3.05 7.39 3.60
N ALA A 195 2.68 8.12 4.66
CA ALA A 195 2.23 9.50 4.54
C ALA A 195 3.34 10.42 4.03
N GLN A 196 4.57 10.29 4.55
CA GLN A 196 5.72 11.08 4.08
C GLN A 196 6.02 10.82 2.61
N HIS A 197 5.99 9.56 2.20
CA HIS A 197 6.17 9.18 0.80
C HIS A 197 5.10 9.81 -0.08
N LEU A 198 3.82 9.68 0.28
CA LEU A 198 2.72 10.32 -0.46
C LEU A 198 2.85 11.84 -0.53
N ILE A 199 3.23 12.51 0.55
CA ILE A 199 3.44 13.96 0.56
C ILE A 199 4.53 14.35 -0.45
N ARG A 200 5.64 13.61 -0.49
CA ARG A 200 6.71 13.81 -1.46
C ARG A 200 6.23 13.62 -2.89
N GLN A 201 5.47 12.54 -3.15
CA GLN A 201 4.93 12.26 -4.48
C GLN A 201 3.93 13.33 -4.93
N ILE A 202 3.06 13.80 -4.03
CA ILE A 202 2.09 14.87 -4.32
C ILE A 202 2.82 16.16 -4.70
N GLY A 203 3.89 16.51 -4.01
CA GLY A 203 4.75 17.65 -4.36
C GLY A 203 5.39 17.51 -5.76
N ALA A 204 5.69 16.28 -6.16
CA ALA A 204 6.31 15.97 -7.46
C ALA A 204 5.32 15.92 -8.64
N LEU A 205 4.00 15.95 -8.41
CA LEU A 205 2.99 15.76 -9.48
C LEU A 205 3.09 16.73 -10.67
N ASN A 206 3.72 17.90 -10.48
CA ASN A 206 3.89 18.92 -11.54
C ASN A 206 5.25 18.82 -12.27
N GLN A 207 6.09 17.84 -11.94
CA GLN A 207 7.38 17.60 -12.61
C GLN A 207 7.17 16.70 -13.86
N PRO A 208 8.05 16.79 -14.89
CA PRO A 208 7.91 16.05 -16.15
C PRO A 208 7.79 14.52 -15.99
N PRO A 209 7.28 13.82 -17.04
CA PRO A 209 6.44 12.60 -16.95
C PRO A 209 7.08 11.32 -16.38
N ASP A 210 8.39 11.30 -16.15
CA ASP A 210 9.06 10.16 -15.51
C ASP A 210 8.67 10.00 -14.03
N ALA A 211 7.98 11.01 -13.47
CA ALA A 211 7.53 11.07 -12.08
C ALA A 211 6.13 10.46 -11.82
N GLN A 212 5.48 9.90 -12.84
CA GLN A 212 4.13 9.34 -12.68
C GLN A 212 4.08 7.88 -13.14
N SER A 213 4.41 7.01 -12.21
CA SER A 213 4.20 5.58 -12.30
C SER A 213 3.52 5.13 -11.01
N TYR A 214 2.66 4.11 -11.15
CA TYR A 214 2.30 3.31 -10.00
C TYR A 214 3.58 2.72 -9.39
N HIS A 215 3.58 2.57 -8.08
CA HIS A 215 4.76 2.13 -7.36
C HIS A 215 4.34 1.50 -6.06
N TRP A 216 5.34 0.98 -5.36
CA TRP A 216 5.16 0.33 -4.08
C TRP A 216 6.16 0.84 -3.06
N MET A 217 5.81 0.66 -1.80
CA MET A 217 6.71 0.82 -0.68
C MET A 217 6.60 -0.39 0.25
N LEU A 218 7.72 -0.97 0.60
CA LEU A 218 7.82 -2.06 1.56
C LEU A 218 8.43 -1.53 2.84
N CYS A 219 7.72 -1.66 3.95
CA CYS A 219 8.22 -1.39 5.29
C CYS A 219 8.42 -2.72 6.02
N GLU A 220 9.66 -3.08 6.31
CA GLU A 220 9.97 -4.21 7.18
C GLU A 220 10.21 -3.69 8.60
N CYS A 221 9.33 -4.05 9.53
CA CYS A 221 9.38 -3.59 10.92
C CYS A 221 10.00 -4.67 11.81
N GLY A 222 11.31 -4.57 12.06
CA GLY A 222 12.06 -5.43 12.98
C GLY A 222 12.70 -4.62 14.11
N ALA A 223 13.95 -4.94 14.45
CA ALA A 223 14.75 -4.10 15.35
C ALA A 223 15.09 -2.73 14.73
N GLU A 224 15.19 -2.70 13.39
CA GLU A 224 15.28 -1.50 12.58
C GLU A 224 14.12 -1.49 11.57
N VAL A 225 13.82 -0.32 11.01
CA VAL A 225 12.79 -0.15 9.98
C VAL A 225 13.47 0.11 8.66
N GLU A 226 13.27 -0.81 7.72
CA GLU A 226 13.77 -0.68 6.36
C GLU A 226 12.60 -0.32 5.42
N CYS A 227 12.79 0.72 4.62
CA CYS A 227 11.81 1.17 3.63
C CYS A 227 12.40 1.06 2.22
N LEU A 228 11.84 0.16 1.42
CA LEU A 228 12.19 0.02 0.00
C LEU A 228 11.08 0.60 -0.85
N VAL A 229 11.45 1.31 -1.92
CA VAL A 229 10.49 1.85 -2.90
C VAL A 229 10.90 1.43 -4.30
N GLY A 230 9.93 1.13 -5.16
CA GLY A 230 10.19 0.74 -6.54
C GLY A 230 8.97 0.92 -7.42
N LEU A 231 9.20 0.84 -8.73
CA LEU A 231 8.13 0.77 -9.73
C LEU A 231 7.49 -0.62 -9.73
#